data_AF-A0A1F6MQL9-F1
#
_entry.id   AF-A0A1F6MQL9-F1
#
_cell.length_a   1.000
_cell.length_b   1.000
_cell.length_c   1.000
_cell.angle_alpha   90.00
_cell.angle_beta   90.00
_cell.angle_gamma   90.00
#
_symmetry.space_group_name_H-M   'P 1'
#
loop_
_entity.id
_entity.type
_entity.pdbx_description
1 polymer ?
#
loop_
_entity_poly.entity_id
_entity_poly.type
_entity_poly.pdbx_seq_one_letter_code
_entity_poly.pdbx_strand_id
1 'polypeptide(L)'
;MKAYQAKARPFPGTNYKEIYQKAFGFYNTLRERTKRRPYIRSAYFEKDKIFLQLFWNHLHEKNFRDRVRRLKYFACAIELIENSRHDPRTIQTIEKPSELLHKFTGITKDGQIFFVQIKEEKKTGEKWLTSIFPED
;
A
#
# COMPACT_ATOMS: atom_id res chain seq x y z
N MET A 1 0.09 2.34 18.50
CA MET A 1 0.31 1.97 17.08
C MET A 1 1.81 2.10 16.82
N LYS A 2 2.53 1.03 16.48
CA LYS A 2 3.97 1.12 16.19
C LYS A 2 4.15 1.44 14.71
N ALA A 3 4.97 2.44 14.40
CA ALA A 3 5.21 2.87 13.03
C ALA A 3 6.51 2.26 12.50
N TYR A 4 6.49 1.83 11.23
CA TYR A 4 7.66 1.27 10.56
C TYR A 4 8.50 2.38 9.91
N GLN A 5 9.80 2.41 10.18
CA GLN A 5 10.72 3.35 9.53
C GLN A 5 11.13 2.82 8.15
N ALA A 6 10.54 3.37 7.08
CA ALA A 6 10.87 3.03 5.70
C ALA A 6 12.23 3.62 5.30
N LYS A 7 13.07 2.79 4.67
CA LYS A 7 14.37 3.22 4.14
C LYS A 7 14.22 3.87 2.76
N ALA A 8 13.21 3.47 2.01
CA ALA A 8 12.83 4.05 0.74
C ALA A 8 12.37 5.49 0.93
N ARG A 9 12.73 6.33 -0.05
CA ARG A 9 12.25 7.70 -0.15
C ARG A 9 10.97 7.73 -1.00
N PRO A 10 10.03 8.63 -0.72
CA PRO A 10 8.93 8.92 -1.62
C PRO A 10 9.45 9.32 -3.01
N PHE A 11 8.69 9.01 -4.06
CA PHE A 11 9.05 9.47 -5.38
C PHE A 11 9.07 11.01 -5.44
N PRO A 12 10.17 11.62 -5.93
CA PRO A 12 10.26 13.06 -6.05
C PRO A 12 9.38 13.57 -7.19
N GLY A 13 9.06 14.87 -7.13
CA GLY A 13 8.29 15.58 -8.17
C GLY A 13 6.88 15.97 -7.71
N THR A 14 6.17 16.70 -8.56
CA THR A 14 4.77 17.12 -8.36
C THR A 14 3.89 16.77 -9.56
N ASN A 15 4.49 16.47 -10.71
CA ASN A 15 3.80 16.10 -11.92
C ASN A 15 3.31 14.65 -11.85
N TYR A 16 2.01 14.44 -12.03
CA TYR A 16 1.39 13.12 -12.03
C TYR A 16 2.01 12.17 -13.05
N LYS A 17 2.29 12.63 -14.28
CA LYS A 17 2.80 11.75 -15.35
C LYS A 17 4.16 11.16 -14.96
N GLU A 18 5.05 11.98 -14.40
CA GLU A 18 6.37 11.56 -13.96
C GLU A 18 6.29 10.57 -12.79
N ILE A 19 5.49 10.90 -11.78
CA ILE A 19 5.31 10.06 -10.59
C ILE A 19 4.64 8.73 -10.97
N TYR A 20 3.64 8.78 -11.85
CA TYR A 20 2.96 7.59 -12.35
C TYR A 20 3.92 6.70 -13.12
N GLN A 21 4.75 7.25 -14.02
CA GLN A 21 5.74 6.45 -14.75
C GLN A 21 6.74 5.76 -13.82
N LYS A 22 7.23 6.46 -12.78
CA LYS A 22 8.13 5.88 -11.77
C LYS A 22 7.45 4.77 -10.95
N ALA A 23 6.26 5.05 -10.42
CA ALA A 23 5.51 4.11 -9.60
C ALA A 23 5.03 2.88 -10.40
N PHE A 24 4.54 3.09 -11.62
CA PHE A 24 4.08 2.02 -12.50
C PHE A 24 5.26 1.20 -13.05
N GLY A 25 6.40 1.84 -13.35
CA GLY A 25 7.64 1.15 -13.68
C GLY A 25 8.08 0.23 -12.54
N PHE A 26 8.10 0.72 -11.31
CA PHE A 26 8.37 -0.11 -10.13
C PHE A 26 7.35 -1.25 -9.98
N TYR A 27 6.06 -0.98 -10.15
CA TYR A 27 5.02 -2.01 -10.12
C TYR A 27 5.20 -3.07 -11.21
N ASN A 28 5.63 -2.71 -12.42
CA ASN A 28 5.90 -3.68 -13.49
C ASN A 28 7.01 -4.65 -13.09
N THR A 29 8.06 -4.18 -12.42
CA THR A 29 9.10 -5.08 -11.89
C THR A 29 8.55 -6.09 -10.87
N LEU A 30 7.57 -5.68 -10.05
CA LEU A 30 6.90 -6.57 -9.10
C LEU A 30 5.97 -7.55 -9.84
N ARG A 31 5.26 -7.06 -10.86
CA ARG A 31 4.38 -7.87 -11.70
C ARG A 31 5.14 -8.98 -12.40
N GLU A 32 6.30 -8.67 -13.00
CA GLU A 32 7.14 -9.64 -13.72
C GLU A 32 7.67 -10.77 -12.83
N ARG A 33 7.85 -10.50 -11.52
CA ARG A 33 8.22 -11.54 -10.54
C ARG A 33 7.09 -12.52 -10.23
N THR A 34 5.86 -12.22 -10.66
CA THR A 34 4.66 -13.01 -10.36
C THR A 34 4.01 -13.54 -11.64
N LYS A 35 3.40 -14.73 -11.58
CA LYS A 35 2.84 -15.37 -12.78
C LYS A 35 1.46 -14.86 -13.20
N ARG A 36 0.55 -14.63 -12.26
CA ARG A 36 -0.87 -14.32 -12.52
C ARG A 36 -1.24 -12.92 -12.03
N ARG A 37 -1.67 -12.83 -10.77
CA ARG A 37 -1.98 -11.57 -10.10
C ARG A 37 -0.72 -11.01 -9.45
N PRO A 38 -0.40 -9.73 -9.63
CA PRO A 38 0.71 -9.08 -8.92
C PRO A 38 0.48 -9.07 -7.42
N TYR A 39 1.44 -9.60 -6.67
CA TYR A 39 1.41 -9.64 -5.22
C TYR A 39 2.81 -9.43 -4.64
N ILE A 40 2.83 -9.03 -3.38
CA ILE A 40 4.02 -9.07 -2.51
C ILE A 40 3.70 -9.91 -1.27
N ARG A 41 4.71 -10.31 -0.51
CA ARG A 41 4.53 -11.12 0.70
C ARG A 41 4.75 -10.29 1.94
N SER A 42 3.75 -10.21 2.81
CA SER A 42 3.84 -9.37 4.00
C SER A 42 4.59 -10.05 5.15
N ALA A 43 5.50 -9.34 5.83
CA ALA A 43 6.14 -9.90 7.02
C ALA A 43 5.20 -10.05 8.22
N TYR A 44 4.20 -9.17 8.36
CA TYR A 44 3.19 -9.24 9.42
C TYR A 44 2.26 -10.44 9.22
N PHE A 45 1.73 -10.64 8.00
CA PHE A 45 0.84 -11.76 7.69
C PHE A 45 1.59 -13.05 7.36
N GLU A 46 2.68 -13.38 8.08
CA GLU A 46 3.41 -14.65 7.90
C GLU A 46 3.81 -14.97 6.45
N LYS A 47 4.22 -13.96 5.68
CA LYS A 47 4.57 -14.06 4.24
C LYS A 47 3.41 -14.44 3.34
N ASP A 48 2.17 -14.23 3.78
CA ASP A 48 0.98 -14.31 2.96
C ASP A 48 0.94 -13.20 1.89
N LYS A 49 0.19 -13.46 0.83
CA LYS A 49 0.13 -12.63 -0.38
C LYS A 49 -0.76 -11.42 -0.17
N ILE A 50 -0.22 -10.24 -0.47
CA ILE A 50 -0.96 -8.99 -0.60
C ILE A 50 -1.02 -8.64 -2.07
N PHE A 51 -2.22 -8.73 -2.65
CA PHE A 51 -2.45 -8.40 -4.06
C PHE A 51 -2.46 -6.89 -4.28
N LEU A 52 -1.83 -6.46 -5.37
CA LEU A 52 -1.57 -5.05 -5.64
C LEU A 52 -2.55 -4.40 -6.63
N GLN A 53 -3.32 -5.20 -7.36
CA GLN A 53 -4.15 -4.70 -8.46
C GLN A 53 -5.26 -3.75 -7.98
N LEU A 54 -5.85 -4.03 -6.82
CA LEU A 54 -6.95 -3.24 -6.26
C LEU A 54 -6.54 -1.79 -5.97
N PHE A 55 -5.27 -1.54 -5.62
CA PHE A 55 -4.73 -0.21 -5.39
C PHE A 55 -4.91 0.70 -6.60
N TRP A 56 -4.59 0.21 -7.79
CA TRP A 56 -4.66 1.00 -9.03
C TRP A 56 -6.11 1.39 -9.34
N ASN A 57 -7.05 0.46 -9.15
CA ASN A 57 -8.48 0.74 -9.34
C ASN A 57 -8.95 1.84 -8.39
N HIS A 58 -8.66 1.72 -7.09
CA HIS A 58 -9.04 2.76 -6.11
C HIS A 58 -8.31 4.08 -6.31
N LEU A 59 -7.09 4.06 -6.83
CA LEU A 59 -6.36 5.27 -7.15
C LEU A 59 -7.08 6.07 -8.25
N HIS A 60 -7.58 5.39 -9.29
CA HIS A 60 -8.33 6.02 -10.37
C HIS A 60 -9.66 6.65 -9.92
N GLU A 61 -10.23 6.23 -8.79
CA GLU A 61 -11.43 6.86 -8.22
C GLU A 61 -11.15 8.22 -7.56
N LYS A 62 -9.88 8.56 -7.29
CA LYS A 62 -9.52 9.79 -6.56
C LYS A 62 -9.28 10.97 -7.48
N ASN A 63 -9.39 12.18 -6.92
CA ASN A 63 -9.02 13.41 -7.61
C ASN A 63 -7.51 13.42 -7.93
N PHE A 64 -7.11 14.26 -8.87
CA PHE A 64 -5.73 14.32 -9.36
C PHE A 64 -4.69 14.58 -8.26
N ARG A 65 -4.99 15.50 -7.33
CA ARG A 65 -4.09 15.86 -6.22
C ARG A 65 -3.84 14.66 -5.31
N ASP A 66 -4.90 13.93 -4.97
CA ASP A 66 -4.80 12.72 -4.16
C ASP A 66 -4.05 11.61 -4.91
N ARG A 67 -4.33 11.39 -6.20
CA ARG A 67 -3.60 10.39 -6.99
C ARG A 67 -2.09 10.60 -6.90
N VAL A 68 -1.65 11.85 -7.08
CA VAL A 68 -0.24 12.24 -6.96
C VAL A 68 0.29 11.95 -5.56
N ARG A 69 -0.39 12.46 -4.52
CA ARG A 69 0.04 12.28 -3.12
C ARG A 69 0.19 10.81 -2.77
N ARG A 70 -0.77 9.96 -3.14
CA ARG A 70 -0.79 8.53 -2.82
C ARG A 70 0.29 7.75 -3.57
N LEU A 71 0.52 8.05 -4.84
CA LEU A 71 1.54 7.38 -5.65
C LEU A 71 2.96 7.63 -5.17
N LYS A 72 3.25 8.82 -4.62
CA LYS A 72 4.59 9.16 -4.11
C LYS A 72 5.09 8.16 -3.09
N TYR A 73 4.20 7.67 -2.24
CA TYR A 73 4.54 6.73 -1.17
C TYR A 73 4.47 5.27 -1.60
N PHE A 74 4.25 4.97 -2.89
CA PHE A 74 4.08 3.60 -3.36
C PHE A 74 5.29 2.72 -3.03
N ALA A 75 6.52 3.17 -3.29
CA ALA A 75 7.73 2.42 -2.94
C ALA A 75 7.86 2.20 -1.42
N CYS A 76 7.62 3.24 -0.61
CA CYS A 76 7.65 3.15 0.86
C CYS A 76 6.60 2.16 1.40
N ALA A 77 5.41 2.14 0.79
CA ALA A 77 4.35 1.23 1.18
C ALA A 77 4.69 -0.23 0.88
N ILE A 78 5.26 -0.52 -0.29
CA ILE A 78 5.71 -1.87 -0.63
C ILE A 78 6.77 -2.36 0.37
N GLU A 79 7.78 -1.53 0.66
CA GLU A 79 8.81 -1.86 1.67
C GLU A 79 8.20 -2.11 3.05
N LEU A 80 7.28 -1.26 3.48
CA LEU A 80 6.58 -1.41 4.75
C LEU A 80 5.87 -2.77 4.82
N ILE A 81 5.13 -3.15 3.77
CA ILE A 81 4.37 -4.40 3.76
C ILE A 81 5.31 -5.59 3.84
N GLU A 82 6.40 -5.59 3.08
CA GLU A 82 7.33 -6.71 2.97
C GLU A 82 8.14 -6.97 4.25
N ASN A 83 8.40 -5.92 5.03
CA ASN A 83 9.36 -5.95 6.14
C ASN A 83 8.76 -5.68 7.52
N SER A 84 7.66 -4.93 7.61
CA SER A 84 7.05 -4.61 8.91
C SER A 84 6.34 -5.83 9.51
N ARG A 85 6.60 -6.07 10.80
CA ARG A 85 5.83 -6.98 11.65
C ARG A 85 5.00 -6.23 12.70
N HIS A 86 4.88 -4.91 12.58
CA HIS A 86 4.13 -4.10 13.53
C HIS A 86 2.63 -4.30 13.34
N ASP A 87 1.91 -4.39 14.46
CA ASP A 87 0.46 -4.54 14.44
C ASP A 87 -0.23 -3.33 13.80
N PRO A 88 -1.03 -3.55 12.75
CA PRO A 88 -1.88 -2.52 12.19
C PRO A 88 -3.09 -2.27 13.11
N ARG A 89 -3.73 -1.12 12.91
CA ARG A 89 -5.08 -0.91 13.43
C ARG A 89 -6.05 -1.62 12.49
N THR A 90 -6.72 -2.65 13.01
CA THR A 90 -7.72 -3.41 12.25
C THR A 90 -9.11 -2.94 12.63
N ILE A 91 -9.94 -2.63 11.64
CA ILE A 91 -11.34 -2.24 11.81
C ILE A 91 -12.21 -3.15 10.96
N GLN A 92 -13.34 -3.57 11.50
CA GLN A 92 -14.42 -4.20 10.76
C GLN A 92 -15.56 -3.20 10.64
N THR A 93 -15.97 -2.88 9.42
CA THR A 93 -17.12 -2.02 9.16
C THR A 93 -18.41 -2.80 9.28
N ILE A 94 -19.45 -2.18 9.84
CA ILE A 94 -20.79 -2.77 9.98
C ILE A 94 -21.40 -3.06 8.60
N GLU A 95 -21.17 -2.16 7.64
CA GLU A 95 -21.67 -2.28 6.25
C GLU A 95 -21.10 -3.49 5.51
N LYS A 96 -19.88 -3.90 5.83
CA LYS A 96 -19.14 -4.98 5.14
C LYS A 96 -18.51 -5.93 6.16
N PRO A 97 -19.32 -6.74 6.86
CA PRO A 97 -18.84 -7.58 7.95
C PRO A 97 -17.90 -8.71 7.48
N SER A 98 -17.90 -9.02 6.18
CA SER A 98 -16.98 -9.97 5.55
C SER A 98 -15.58 -9.41 5.32
N GLU A 99 -15.37 -8.11 5.52
CA GLU A 99 -14.11 -7.43 5.24
C GLU A 99 -13.44 -6.97 6.54
N LEU A 100 -12.11 -7.08 6.60
CA LEU A 100 -11.27 -6.42 7.60
C LEU A 100 -10.40 -5.36 6.92
N LEU A 101 -10.26 -4.20 7.54
CA LEU A 101 -9.40 -3.13 7.06
C LEU A 101 -8.23 -2.95 8.03
N HIS A 102 -7.04 -3.32 7.58
CA HIS A 102 -5.79 -3.18 8.32
C HIS A 102 -5.09 -1.89 7.90
N LYS A 103 -5.00 -0.93 8.80
CA LYS A 103 -4.27 0.33 8.62
C LYS A 103 -2.90 0.21 9.28
N PHE A 104 -1.86 0.11 8.46
CA PHE A 104 -0.47 0.16 8.90
C PHE A 104 0.04 1.60 8.88
N THR A 105 0.94 1.92 9.81
CA THR A 105 1.59 3.23 9.91
C THR A 105 3.05 3.10 9.51
N GLY A 106 3.49 3.97 8.61
CA GLY A 106 4.87 4.11 8.17
C GLY A 106 5.39 5.52 8.38
N ILE A 107 6.70 5.64 8.57
CA ILE A 107 7.43 6.89 8.59
C ILE A 107 8.48 6.80 7.49
N THR A 108 8.50 7.78 6.59
CA THR A 108 9.52 7.85 5.54
C THR A 108 10.88 8.19 6.11
N LYS A 109 11.94 8.00 5.33
CA LYS A 109 13.30 8.43 5.70
C LYS A 109 13.38 9.90 6.10
N ASP A 110 12.51 10.74 5.54
CA ASP A 110 12.47 12.19 5.78
C ASP A 110 11.50 12.58 6.91
N GLY A 111 10.98 11.60 7.68
CA GLY A 111 10.15 11.81 8.86
C GLY A 111 8.65 11.97 8.59
N GLN A 112 8.21 11.96 7.33
CA GLN A 112 6.78 12.09 6.98
C GLN A 112 6.02 10.81 7.30
N ILE A 113 4.86 10.95 7.96
CA ILE A 113 3.97 9.84 8.30
C ILE A 113 3.05 9.53 7.12
N PHE A 114 2.91 8.23 6.83
CA PHE A 114 1.98 7.73 5.84
C PHE A 114 1.30 6.45 6.34
N PHE A 115 0.16 6.14 5.74
CA PHE A 115 -0.64 4.98 6.05
C PHE A 115 -0.81 4.08 4.85
N VAL A 116 -0.82 2.77 5.12
CA VAL A 116 -1.08 1.73 4.14
C VAL A 116 -2.31 0.97 4.59
N GLN A 117 -3.35 0.96 3.76
CA GLN A 117 -4.59 0.25 4.02
C GLN A 117 -4.63 -1.03 3.20
N ILE A 118 -4.72 -2.15 3.91
CA ILE A 118 -4.91 -3.48 3.34
C ILE A 118 -6.31 -3.95 3.71
N LYS A 119 -7.07 -4.37 2.71
CA LYS A 119 -8.35 -5.06 2.88
C LYS A 119 -8.10 -6.56 2.94
N GLU A 120 -8.70 -7.25 3.89
CA GLU A 120 -8.73 -8.71 3.99
C GLU A 120 -10.17 -9.22 3.85
N GLU A 121 -10.37 -10.22 2.99
CA GLU A 121 -11.64 -10.93 2.83
C GLU A 121 -11.70 -12.13 3.79
N LYS A 122 -12.59 -12.10 4.79
CA LYS A 122 -12.63 -13.14 5.84
C LYS A 122 -12.88 -14.56 5.32
N LYS A 123 -13.67 -14.69 4.27
CA LYS A 123 -14.05 -16.00 3.71
C LYS A 123 -12.88 -16.71 3.04
N THR A 124 -12.04 -15.95 2.34
CA THR A 124 -10.94 -16.50 1.51
C THR A 124 -9.57 -16.27 2.13
N GLY A 125 -9.47 -15.37 3.11
CA GLY A 125 -8.22 -14.85 3.65
C GLY A 125 -7.46 -13.95 2.67
N GLU A 126 -8.02 -13.65 1.49
CA GLU A 126 -7.33 -12.86 0.47
C GLU A 126 -7.13 -11.42 0.93
N LYS A 127 -5.90 -10.93 0.77
CA LYS A 127 -5.51 -9.58 1.19
C LYS A 127 -5.15 -8.72 -0.01
N TRP A 128 -5.60 -7.48 0.02
CA TRP A 128 -5.49 -6.55 -1.10
C TRP A 128 -4.99 -5.21 -0.60
N LEU A 129 -3.94 -4.68 -1.24
CA LEU A 129 -3.56 -3.29 -1.05
C LEU A 129 -4.66 -2.40 -1.63
N THR A 130 -5.31 -1.62 -0.78
CA THR A 130 -6.44 -0.77 -1.15
C THR A 130 -6.00 0.67 -1.39
N SER A 131 -5.26 1.24 -0.43
CA SER A 131 -4.93 2.66 -0.45
C SER A 131 -3.63 2.93 0.30
N ILE A 132 -2.93 3.96 -0.15
CA ILE A 132 -1.77 4.54 0.53
C ILE A 132 -2.07 6.03 0.65
N PHE A 133 -1.84 6.66 1.79
CA PHE A 133 -2.09 8.09 1.95
C PHE A 133 -1.22 8.70 3.05
N PRO A 134 -0.74 9.94 2.87
CA PRO A 134 -0.04 10.67 3.93
C PRO A 134 -1.01 11.01 5.08
N GLU A 135 -0.46 11.38 6.24
CA GLU A 135 -1.25 11.94 7.34
C GLU A 135 -1.84 13.33 7.00
N ASP A 136 -1.16 14.11 6.14
CA ASP A 136 -1.50 15.50 5.74
C ASP A 136 -1.60 15.76 4.20
#